data_AF-A0A381UYP8-F1
#
_entry.id   AF-A0A381UYP8-F1
#
_cell.length_a   1.000
_cell.length_b   1.000
_cell.length_c   1.000
_cell.angle_alpha   90.00
_cell.angle_beta   90.00
_cell.angle_gamma   90.00
#
_symmetry.space_group_name_H-M   'P 1'
#
loop_
_entity.id
_entity.type
_entity.pdbx_description
1 polymer ?
#
loop_
_entity_poly.entity_id
_entity_poly.type
_entity_poly.pdbx_seq_one_letter_code
_entity_poly.pdbx_strand_id
1 'polypeptide(L)'
;MVPSAAVFALDETSHEIVALLRDGPLTRPALITALESQRSPAEVDTSLIELQQVQAVAEAARPVEPMPKIIPVSPFPLTTMVLNVTNQCNLSCTYCYEYGEDKIVETSNGSQPKFMSEETARESVDFMLKESGENKVAYLSFFGGETLMNMSVLKFAIPYARKRAVELGKRVEFNLTTNATLLKPEVIDFLVENEVAVTISIDGPKEVQDKFRVFQSGVGSYDIA
;
A
#
# COMPACT_ATOMS: atom_id res chain seq x y z
N MET A 1 -6.36 -16.37 6.97
CA MET A 1 -6.16 -15.18 6.12
C MET A 1 -4.69 -14.83 6.17
N VAL A 2 -3.96 -15.07 5.08
CA VAL A 2 -2.57 -14.62 4.94
C VAL A 2 -2.64 -13.13 4.56
N PRO A 3 -2.02 -12.20 5.29
CA PRO A 3 -2.05 -10.78 4.93
C PRO A 3 -1.30 -10.59 3.61
N SER A 4 -1.84 -9.77 2.71
CA SER A 4 -1.33 -9.50 1.36
C SER A 4 0.02 -8.76 1.29
N ALA A 5 0.76 -8.68 2.40
CA ALA A 5 2.00 -7.90 2.53
C ALA A 5 3.05 -8.55 3.45
N ALA A 6 2.95 -9.84 3.72
CA ALA A 6 3.97 -10.56 4.48
C ALA A 6 4.93 -11.29 3.51
N VAL A 7 6.23 -11.00 3.64
CA VAL A 7 7.29 -11.78 3.00
C VAL A 7 7.59 -12.96 3.91
N PHE A 8 7.26 -14.17 3.46
CA PHE A 8 7.55 -15.40 4.20
C PHE A 8 8.85 -16.01 3.69
N ALA A 9 9.81 -16.20 4.58
CA ALA A 9 10.90 -17.13 4.32
C ALA A 9 10.37 -18.54 4.54
N LEU A 10 10.47 -19.40 3.51
CA LEU A 10 10.22 -20.82 3.68
C LEU A 10 11.32 -21.41 4.57
N ASP A 11 10.96 -22.30 5.48
CA ASP A 11 11.94 -23.17 6.11
C ASP A 11 12.60 -24.10 5.07
N GLU A 12 13.70 -24.72 5.44
CA GLU A 12 14.50 -25.54 4.51
C GLU A 12 13.70 -26.71 3.92
N THR A 13 12.89 -27.40 4.73
CA THR A 13 12.09 -28.54 4.27
C THR A 13 11.01 -28.10 3.28
N SER A 14 10.31 -27.01 3.58
CA SER A 14 9.33 -26.41 2.68
C SER A 14 9.96 -25.97 1.36
N HIS A 15 11.17 -25.40 1.40
CA HIS A 15 11.91 -25.00 0.21
C HIS A 15 12.32 -26.22 -0.65
N GLU A 16 12.84 -27.28 -0.04
CA GLU A 16 13.23 -28.53 -0.71
C GLU A 16 12.02 -29.22 -1.37
N ILE A 17 10.88 -29.29 -0.69
CA ILE A 17 9.64 -29.85 -1.24
C ILE A 17 9.19 -29.07 -2.48
N VAL A 18 9.16 -27.73 -2.41
CA VAL A 18 8.77 -26.88 -3.55
C VAL A 18 9.76 -27.01 -4.70
N ALA A 19 11.06 -27.16 -4.42
CA ALA A 19 12.08 -27.39 -5.44
C ALA A 19 11.85 -28.72 -6.19
N LEU A 20 11.58 -29.81 -5.46
CA LEU A 20 11.31 -31.12 -6.05
C LEU A 20 10.04 -31.14 -6.92
N LEU A 21 9.01 -30.37 -6.54
CA LEU A 21 7.75 -30.29 -7.27
C LEU A 21 7.81 -29.36 -8.50
N ARG A 22 8.90 -28.60 -8.68
CA ARG A 22 9.07 -27.67 -9.82
C ARG A 22 9.13 -28.40 -11.16
N ASP A 23 9.68 -29.60 -11.17
CA ASP A 23 9.87 -30.42 -12.37
C ASP A 23 8.66 -31.31 -12.69
N GLY A 24 7.67 -31.37 -11.80
CA GLY A 24 6.43 -32.11 -11.99
C GLY A 24 5.80 -32.63 -10.70
N PRO A 25 4.57 -33.15 -10.76
CA PRO A 25 3.88 -33.67 -9.60
C PRO A 25 4.55 -34.96 -9.09
N LEU A 26 4.82 -35.00 -7.79
CA LEU A 26 5.32 -36.18 -7.10
C LEU A 26 4.29 -36.72 -6.12
N THR A 27 4.34 -38.03 -5.88
CA THR A 27 3.53 -38.65 -4.83
C THR A 27 4.14 -38.35 -3.47
N ARG A 28 3.30 -38.31 -2.42
CA ARG A 28 3.75 -38.11 -1.05
C ARG A 28 4.85 -39.11 -0.62
N PRO A 29 4.76 -40.43 -0.93
CA PRO A 29 5.85 -41.36 -0.66
C PRO A 29 7.14 -41.01 -1.41
N ALA A 30 7.05 -40.57 -2.67
CA ALA A 30 8.23 -40.20 -3.46
C ALA A 30 8.95 -38.97 -2.87
N LEU A 31 8.21 -38.00 -2.33
CA LEU A 31 8.78 -36.86 -1.61
C LEU A 31 9.50 -37.26 -0.32
N ILE A 32 8.88 -38.16 0.47
CA ILE A 32 9.49 -38.67 1.70
C ILE A 32 10.79 -39.41 1.37
N THR A 33 10.78 -40.29 0.37
CA THR A 33 11.99 -41.02 -0.06
C THR A 33 13.07 -40.08 -0.60
N ALA A 34 12.71 -39.03 -1.36
CA ALA A 34 13.68 -38.07 -1.87
C ALA A 34 14.40 -37.28 -0.74
N LEU A 35 13.75 -37.10 0.40
CA LEU A 35 14.25 -36.29 1.52
C LEU A 35 14.70 -37.14 2.73
N GLU A 36 14.62 -38.47 2.68
CA GLU A 36 14.84 -39.37 3.82
C GLU A 36 16.25 -39.29 4.43
N SER A 37 17.23 -38.85 3.64
CA SER A 37 18.63 -38.68 4.09
C SER A 37 18.85 -37.46 4.98
N GLN A 38 17.92 -36.50 4.94
CA GLN A 38 18.05 -35.20 5.59
C GLN A 38 16.88 -34.87 6.53
N ARG A 39 15.69 -35.42 6.25
CA ARG A 39 14.43 -35.07 6.91
C ARG A 39 13.72 -36.32 7.41
N SER A 40 13.02 -36.17 8.52
CA SER A 40 12.13 -37.24 8.99
C SER A 40 10.83 -37.27 8.16
N PRO A 41 10.18 -38.43 7.99
CA PRO A 41 8.88 -38.49 7.30
C PRO A 41 7.81 -37.57 7.92
N ALA A 42 7.83 -37.41 9.25
CA ALA A 42 6.89 -36.54 9.96
C ALA A 42 7.10 -35.05 9.66
N GLU A 43 8.36 -34.64 9.48
CA GLU A 43 8.73 -33.26 9.12
C GLU A 43 8.26 -32.93 7.70
N VAL A 44 8.56 -33.81 6.73
CA VAL A 44 8.08 -33.67 5.34
C VAL A 44 6.55 -33.61 5.29
N ASP A 45 5.88 -34.45 6.07
CA ASP A 45 4.42 -34.48 6.15
C ASP A 45 3.82 -33.21 6.74
N THR A 46 4.46 -32.65 7.76
CA THR A 46 4.03 -31.41 8.40
C THR A 46 4.18 -30.25 7.41
N SER A 47 5.36 -30.10 6.80
CA SER A 47 5.61 -29.05 5.79
C SER A 47 4.68 -29.17 4.58
N LEU A 48 4.36 -30.38 4.13
CA LEU A 48 3.37 -30.58 3.05
C LEU A 48 1.99 -30.06 3.42
N ILE A 49 1.52 -30.32 4.64
CA ILE A 49 0.22 -29.81 5.12
C ILE A 49 0.22 -28.29 5.19
N GLU A 50 1.29 -27.70 5.72
CA GLU A 50 1.43 -26.24 5.83
C GLU A 50 1.47 -25.58 4.44
N LEU A 51 2.27 -26.12 3.50
CA LEU A 51 2.33 -25.66 2.11
C LEU A 51 0.97 -25.77 1.41
N GLN A 52 0.18 -26.80 1.71
CA GLN A 52 -1.19 -26.93 1.18
C GLN A 52 -2.14 -25.89 1.76
N GLN A 53 -2.02 -25.55 3.05
CA GLN A 53 -2.87 -24.55 3.70
C GLN A 53 -2.65 -23.14 3.14
N VAL A 54 -1.40 -22.80 2.80
CA VAL A 54 -1.05 -21.52 2.15
C VAL A 54 -1.20 -21.57 0.63
N GLN A 55 -1.72 -22.68 0.08
CA GLN A 55 -1.91 -22.89 -1.36
C GLN A 55 -0.62 -22.78 -2.19
N ALA A 56 0.54 -23.06 -1.58
CA ALA A 56 1.83 -23.12 -2.27
C ALA A 56 2.01 -24.43 -3.06
N VAL A 57 1.39 -25.51 -2.61
CA VAL A 57 1.30 -26.80 -3.33
C VAL A 57 -0.13 -27.33 -3.30
N ALA A 58 -0.50 -28.12 -4.30
CA ALA A 58 -1.82 -28.73 -4.41
C ALA A 58 -1.74 -30.13 -5.03
N GLU A 59 -2.76 -30.94 -4.83
CA GLU A 59 -2.90 -32.21 -5.54
C GLU A 59 -3.19 -31.97 -7.01
N ALA A 60 -2.34 -32.47 -7.90
CA ALA A 60 -2.44 -32.23 -9.34
C ALA A 60 -3.75 -32.73 -9.98
N ALA A 61 -4.41 -33.72 -9.37
CA ALA A 61 -5.67 -34.29 -9.85
C ALA A 61 -6.91 -33.64 -9.20
N ARG A 62 -6.75 -32.69 -8.27
CA ARG A 62 -7.89 -32.04 -7.62
C ARG A 62 -8.53 -31.05 -8.58
N PRO A 63 -9.85 -31.15 -8.85
CA PRO A 63 -10.55 -30.12 -9.60
C PRO A 63 -10.35 -28.77 -8.92
N VAL A 64 -9.92 -27.76 -9.66
CA VAL A 64 -9.90 -26.38 -9.15
C VAL A 64 -11.35 -26.00 -8.90
N GLU A 65 -11.75 -25.96 -7.64
CA GLU A 65 -13.05 -25.42 -7.28
C GLU A 65 -13.08 -23.96 -7.75
N PRO A 66 -14.07 -23.57 -8.58
CA PRO A 66 -14.17 -22.20 -9.01
C PRO A 66 -14.31 -21.34 -7.76
N MET A 67 -13.34 -20.44 -7.54
CA MET A 67 -13.46 -19.50 -6.44
C MET A 67 -14.78 -18.76 -6.60
N PRO A 68 -15.61 -18.67 -5.54
CA PRO A 68 -16.82 -17.89 -5.60
C PRO A 68 -16.44 -16.46 -5.97
N LYS A 69 -16.94 -15.98 -7.11
CA LYS A 69 -16.86 -14.56 -7.44
C LYS A 69 -17.76 -13.83 -6.47
N ILE A 70 -17.19 -13.37 -5.35
CA ILE A 70 -17.88 -12.49 -4.42
C ILE A 70 -18.00 -11.14 -5.13
N ILE A 71 -19.10 -10.93 -5.85
CA ILE A 71 -19.44 -9.63 -6.39
C ILE A 71 -20.10 -8.86 -5.24
N PRO A 72 -19.54 -7.72 -4.79
CA PRO A 72 -20.17 -6.91 -3.77
C PRO A 72 -21.58 -6.53 -4.19
N VAL A 73 -22.55 -6.72 -3.31
CA VAL A 73 -23.94 -6.35 -3.57
C VAL A 73 -24.01 -4.82 -3.66
N SER A 74 -24.59 -4.30 -4.73
CA SER A 74 -24.81 -2.86 -4.91
C SER A 74 -25.96 -2.38 -4.02
N PRO A 75 -25.87 -1.20 -3.37
CA PRO A 75 -24.77 -0.23 -3.46
C PRO A 75 -23.60 -0.53 -2.50
N PHE A 76 -22.39 -0.29 -2.97
CA PHE A 76 -21.17 -0.33 -2.15
C PHE A 76 -20.78 1.11 -1.76
N PRO A 77 -21.06 1.55 -0.52
CA PRO A 77 -20.79 2.92 -0.12
C PRO A 77 -19.30 3.21 -0.09
N LEU A 78 -18.90 4.37 -0.60
CA LEU A 78 -17.51 4.80 -0.58
C LEU A 78 -17.06 5.01 0.88
N THR A 79 -16.01 4.30 1.29
CA THR A 79 -15.48 4.38 2.66
C THR A 79 -14.27 5.30 2.73
N THR A 80 -13.37 5.21 1.75
CA THR A 80 -12.09 5.93 1.72
C THR A 80 -11.91 6.62 0.38
N MET A 81 -11.47 7.87 0.43
CA MET A 81 -11.01 8.62 -0.72
C MET A 81 -9.54 8.97 -0.56
N VAL A 82 -8.73 8.67 -1.57
CA VAL A 82 -7.33 9.06 -1.62
C VAL A 82 -7.19 10.21 -2.60
N LEU A 83 -6.84 11.39 -2.08
CA LEU A 83 -6.57 12.58 -2.90
C LEU A 83 -5.10 12.62 -3.26
N ASN A 84 -4.79 12.50 -4.56
CA ASN A 84 -3.49 12.86 -5.07
C ASN A 84 -3.37 14.39 -5.13
N VAL A 85 -2.80 15.00 -4.08
CA VAL A 85 -2.76 16.47 -3.93
C VAL A 85 -1.69 17.12 -4.81
N THR A 86 -0.71 16.36 -5.26
CA THR A 86 0.28 16.82 -6.22
C THR A 86 1.02 15.67 -6.88
N ASN A 87 1.34 15.80 -8.16
CA ASN A 87 2.29 14.93 -8.85
C ASN A 87 3.73 15.48 -8.76
N GLN A 88 4.02 16.45 -7.87
CA GLN A 88 5.37 16.96 -7.60
C GLN A 88 5.96 16.29 -6.36
N CYS A 89 7.24 15.95 -6.42
CA CYS A 89 8.02 15.47 -5.29
C CYS A 89 9.40 16.12 -5.28
N ASN A 90 9.93 16.40 -4.09
CA ASN A 90 11.31 16.87 -3.90
C ASN A 90 12.33 15.72 -3.87
N LEU A 91 11.87 14.47 -3.75
CA LEU A 91 12.65 13.26 -3.98
C LEU A 91 12.44 12.73 -5.41
N SER A 92 13.38 11.90 -5.85
CA SER A 92 13.34 11.15 -7.11
C SER A 92 13.64 9.68 -6.81
N CYS A 93 12.77 9.05 -6.03
CA CYS A 93 13.00 7.66 -5.61
C CYS A 93 13.04 6.73 -6.83
N THR A 94 13.99 5.80 -6.85
CA THR A 94 14.33 5.00 -8.05
C THR A 94 13.20 4.05 -8.46
N TYR A 95 12.38 3.61 -7.51
CA TYR A 95 11.23 2.72 -7.72
C TYR A 95 9.88 3.46 -7.84
N CYS A 96 9.88 4.80 -7.79
CA CYS A 96 8.63 5.56 -7.77
C CYS A 96 7.94 5.50 -9.14
N TYR A 97 6.63 5.20 -9.19
CA TYR A 97 5.88 5.16 -10.45
C TYR A 97 5.82 6.52 -11.19
N GLU A 98 6.03 7.64 -10.47
CA GLU A 98 6.11 8.99 -11.04
C GLU A 98 7.54 9.42 -11.42
N TYR A 99 8.55 8.92 -10.69
CA TYR A 99 9.92 9.45 -10.74
C TYR A 99 11.05 8.44 -11.00
N GLY A 100 10.76 7.15 -10.95
CA GLY A 100 11.68 6.04 -11.15
C GLY A 100 11.92 5.66 -12.62
N GLU A 101 12.66 4.57 -12.84
CA GLU A 101 12.98 4.09 -14.19
C GLU A 101 11.74 3.51 -14.90
N ASP A 102 10.82 2.91 -14.14
CA ASP A 102 9.56 2.32 -14.62
C ASP A 102 8.39 3.33 -14.65
N LYS A 103 8.66 4.58 -15.01
CA LYS A 103 7.60 5.61 -15.10
C LYS A 103 6.49 5.19 -16.06
N ILE A 104 5.27 5.13 -15.53
CA ILE A 104 4.05 4.85 -16.32
C ILE A 104 3.43 6.16 -16.84
N VAL A 105 3.90 7.31 -16.36
CA VAL A 105 3.35 8.62 -16.71
C VAL A 105 4.05 9.17 -17.96
N GLU A 106 3.33 9.30 -19.07
CA GLU A 106 3.85 10.01 -20.24
C GLU A 106 4.15 11.47 -19.88
N THR A 107 5.43 11.86 -19.98
CA THR A 107 5.90 13.22 -19.72
C THR A 107 5.46 14.25 -20.77
N SER A 108 4.65 13.83 -21.76
CA SER A 108 3.95 14.73 -22.70
C SER A 108 2.91 15.61 -22.00
N ASN A 109 2.52 15.28 -20.76
CA ASN A 109 1.57 16.03 -19.90
C ASN A 109 2.14 17.32 -19.26
N GLY A 110 3.16 17.96 -19.84
CA GLY A 110 3.75 19.20 -19.32
C GLY A 110 2.78 20.40 -19.22
N SER A 111 1.58 20.28 -19.79
CA SER A 111 0.53 21.31 -19.76
C SER A 111 -0.47 21.17 -18.59
N GLN A 112 -0.49 20.03 -17.88
CA GLN A 112 -1.47 19.80 -16.81
C GLN A 112 -0.97 20.35 -15.46
N PRO A 113 -1.86 20.92 -14.63
CA PRO A 113 -1.49 21.37 -13.29
C PRO A 113 -0.92 20.22 -12.47
N LYS A 114 0.26 20.43 -11.87
CA LYS A 114 0.91 19.43 -11.01
C LYS A 114 0.42 19.48 -9.56
N PHE A 115 -0.37 20.48 -9.20
CA PHE A 115 -0.94 20.66 -7.88
C PHE A 115 -2.46 20.64 -7.98
N MET A 116 -3.11 19.88 -7.11
CA MET A 116 -4.55 19.94 -6.92
C MET A 116 -4.94 21.36 -6.46
N SER A 117 -6.04 21.90 -6.99
CA SER A 117 -6.62 23.16 -6.53
C SER A 117 -7.55 22.93 -5.34
N GLU A 118 -7.80 23.99 -4.56
CA GLU A 118 -8.82 23.96 -3.48
C GLU A 118 -10.22 23.64 -4.03
N GLU A 119 -10.53 24.08 -5.25
CA GLU A 119 -11.80 23.77 -5.92
C GLU A 119 -11.95 22.27 -6.18
N THR A 120 -10.93 21.62 -6.74
CA THR A 120 -10.96 20.16 -6.95
C THR A 120 -11.03 19.40 -5.63
N ALA A 121 -10.32 19.87 -4.59
CA ALA A 121 -10.40 19.28 -3.26
C ALA A 121 -11.82 19.40 -2.67
N ARG A 122 -12.48 20.55 -2.83
CA ARG A 122 -13.87 20.80 -2.42
C ARG A 122 -14.82 19.81 -3.08
N GLU A 123 -14.76 19.72 -4.41
CA GLU A 123 -15.60 18.82 -5.19
C GLU A 123 -15.39 17.35 -4.83
N SER A 124 -14.14 16.97 -4.56
CA SER A 124 -13.80 15.61 -4.14
C SER A 124 -14.39 15.28 -2.76
N VAL A 125 -14.31 16.21 -1.81
CA VAL A 125 -14.91 16.05 -0.48
C VAL A 125 -16.44 15.95 -0.58
N ASP A 126 -17.09 16.81 -1.37
CA ASP A 126 -18.53 16.76 -1.60
C ASP A 126 -18.95 15.41 -2.21
N PHE A 127 -18.21 14.93 -3.20
CA PHE A 127 -18.41 13.63 -3.82
C PHE A 127 -18.23 12.49 -2.81
N MET A 128 -17.18 12.50 -2.00
CA MET A 128 -16.92 11.49 -0.95
C MET A 128 -18.09 11.39 0.03
N LEU A 129 -18.57 12.52 0.52
CA LEU A 129 -19.62 12.57 1.53
C LEU A 129 -20.98 12.16 0.96
N LYS A 130 -21.22 12.41 -0.32
CA LYS A 130 -22.39 11.92 -1.04
C LYS A 130 -22.33 10.40 -1.26
N GLU A 131 -21.25 9.89 -1.83
CA GLU A 131 -21.12 8.47 -2.20
C GLU A 131 -20.85 7.54 -1.02
N SER A 132 -20.51 8.09 0.16
CA SER A 132 -20.42 7.30 1.40
C SER A 132 -21.78 6.84 1.95
N GLY A 133 -22.90 7.25 1.35
CA GLY A 133 -24.24 6.75 1.69
C GLY A 133 -24.56 6.91 3.18
N GLU A 134 -25.00 5.83 3.83
CA GLU A 134 -25.35 5.83 5.25
C GLU A 134 -24.15 5.69 6.20
N ASN A 135 -22.92 5.55 5.67
CA ASN A 135 -21.73 5.44 6.51
C ASN A 135 -21.57 6.71 7.34
N LYS A 136 -21.50 6.52 8.66
CA LYS A 136 -21.28 7.62 9.62
C LYS A 136 -19.85 8.15 9.58
N VAL A 137 -18.93 7.38 9.01
CA VAL A 137 -17.49 7.67 8.96
C VAL A 137 -17.02 7.54 7.52
N ALA A 138 -16.35 8.57 7.03
CA ALA A 138 -15.58 8.53 5.79
C ALA A 138 -14.10 8.83 6.08
N TYR A 139 -13.21 8.27 5.28
CA TYR A 139 -11.77 8.45 5.42
C TYR A 139 -11.23 9.26 4.25
N LEU A 140 -10.54 10.36 4.54
CA LEU A 140 -9.87 11.19 3.56
C LEU A 140 -8.36 11.04 3.72
N SER A 141 -7.73 10.39 2.75
CA SER A 141 -6.29 10.15 2.71
C SER A 141 -5.63 11.14 1.73
N PHE A 142 -4.58 11.82 2.16
CA PHE A 142 -3.78 12.70 1.31
C PHE A 142 -2.52 11.96 0.83
N PHE A 143 -2.34 11.94 -0.49
CA PHE A 143 -1.27 11.21 -1.18
C PHE A 143 -0.74 12.03 -2.38
N GLY A 144 0.21 11.48 -3.12
CA GLY A 144 0.79 12.06 -4.34
C GLY A 144 2.30 11.87 -4.37
N GLY A 145 3.00 12.80 -5.02
CA GLY A 145 4.45 12.90 -5.00
C GLY A 145 4.97 13.17 -3.59
N GLU A 146 5.00 14.43 -3.16
CA GLU A 146 5.16 14.79 -1.74
C GLU A 146 3.98 15.64 -1.27
N THR A 147 3.13 15.04 -0.43
CA THR A 147 1.89 15.62 0.07
C THR A 147 2.08 17.00 0.70
N LEU A 148 3.15 17.19 1.48
CA LEU A 148 3.43 18.44 2.18
C LEU A 148 3.90 19.58 1.24
N MET A 149 4.13 19.31 -0.05
CA MET A 149 4.33 20.38 -1.04
C MET A 149 3.04 21.15 -1.35
N ASN A 150 1.86 20.61 -1.03
CA ASN A 150 0.57 21.26 -1.23
C ASN A 150 -0.18 21.51 0.09
N MET A 151 0.51 22.09 1.07
CA MET A 151 -0.08 22.42 2.38
C MET A 151 -1.31 23.33 2.29
N SER A 152 -1.45 24.14 1.24
CA SER A 152 -2.66 24.95 1.01
C SER A 152 -3.90 24.09 0.87
N VAL A 153 -3.83 23.00 0.09
CA VAL A 153 -4.97 22.08 -0.07
C VAL A 153 -5.31 21.38 1.23
N LEU A 154 -4.31 20.96 2.03
CA LEU A 154 -4.57 20.34 3.33
C LEU A 154 -5.27 21.32 4.29
N LYS A 155 -4.76 22.55 4.37
CA LYS A 155 -5.35 23.63 5.20
C LYS A 155 -6.77 24.00 4.78
N PHE A 156 -7.12 23.83 3.50
CA PHE A 156 -8.47 24.03 3.01
C PHE A 156 -9.37 22.80 3.25
N ALA A 157 -8.94 21.63 2.78
CA ALA A 157 -9.78 20.43 2.66
C ALA A 157 -10.17 19.85 4.02
N ILE A 158 -9.26 19.85 5.01
CA ILE A 158 -9.51 19.29 6.34
C ILE A 158 -10.66 20.02 7.06
N PRO A 159 -10.60 21.36 7.29
CA PRO A 159 -11.69 22.06 7.95
C PRO A 159 -12.98 22.05 7.13
N TYR A 160 -12.88 22.11 5.79
CA TYR A 160 -14.04 22.01 4.91
C TYR A 160 -14.75 20.66 5.05
N ALA A 161 -14.02 19.55 4.96
CA ALA A 161 -14.57 18.20 5.10
C ALA A 161 -15.17 17.97 6.48
N ARG A 162 -14.48 18.43 7.55
CA ARG A 162 -15.00 18.33 8.92
C ARG A 162 -16.32 19.07 9.07
N LYS A 163 -16.39 20.32 8.61
CA LYS A 163 -17.63 21.12 8.64
C LYS A 163 -18.76 20.43 7.85
N ARG A 164 -18.48 20.03 6.61
CA ARG A 164 -19.48 19.43 5.73
C ARG A 164 -19.99 18.09 6.25
N ALA A 165 -19.12 17.29 6.86
CA ALA A 165 -19.51 16.03 7.48
C ALA A 165 -20.47 16.25 8.65
N VAL A 166 -20.21 17.22 9.52
CA VAL A 166 -21.09 17.57 10.64
C VAL A 166 -22.49 17.98 10.16
N GLU A 167 -22.58 18.79 9.09
CA GLU A 167 -23.87 19.17 8.48
C GLU A 167 -24.67 17.96 7.98
N LEU A 168 -24.00 16.85 7.65
CA LEU A 168 -24.60 15.61 7.17
C LEU A 168 -24.75 14.55 8.28
N GLY A 169 -24.44 14.88 9.54
CA GLY A 169 -24.46 13.91 10.64
C GLY A 169 -23.42 12.79 10.50
N LYS A 170 -22.28 13.10 9.87
CA LYS A 170 -21.12 12.22 9.63
C LYS A 170 -19.87 12.77 10.31
N ARG A 171 -18.82 11.95 10.36
CA ARG A 171 -17.45 12.35 10.73
C ARG A 171 -16.48 11.94 9.62
N VAL A 172 -15.39 12.69 9.50
CA VAL A 172 -14.30 12.36 8.58
C VAL A 172 -13.03 12.15 9.39
N GLU A 173 -12.32 11.06 9.12
CA GLU A 173 -10.98 10.82 9.63
C GLU A 173 -9.96 11.12 8.53
N PHE A 174 -8.82 11.66 8.94
CA PHE A 174 -7.79 12.12 8.03
C PHE A 174 -6.52 11.29 8.20
N ASN A 175 -5.90 10.94 7.08
CA ASN A 175 -4.52 10.46 7.09
C ASN A 175 -3.73 11.06 5.93
N LEU A 176 -2.41 11.06 6.04
CA LEU A 176 -1.52 11.43 4.96
C LEU A 176 -0.32 10.51 4.87
N THR A 177 0.25 10.41 3.68
CA THR A 177 1.56 9.81 3.46
C THR A 177 2.56 10.89 3.05
N THR A 178 3.73 10.90 3.69
CA THR A 178 4.80 11.86 3.41
C THR A 178 6.17 11.16 3.40
N ASN A 179 7.11 11.71 2.65
CA ASN A 179 8.53 11.38 2.71
C ASN A 179 9.25 12.05 3.90
N ALA A 180 8.53 12.79 4.75
CA ALA A 180 8.98 13.46 5.97
C ALA A 180 9.97 14.62 5.81
N THR A 181 10.59 14.80 4.64
CA THR A 181 11.61 15.85 4.42
C THR A 181 11.08 17.30 4.54
N LEU A 182 9.76 17.48 4.57
CA LEU A 182 9.09 18.77 4.76
C LEU A 182 8.31 18.86 6.09
N LEU A 183 8.47 17.89 6.99
CA LEU A 183 7.89 17.94 8.34
C LEU A 183 8.64 18.95 9.21
N LYS A 184 8.16 20.19 9.17
CA LYS A 184 8.60 21.28 10.05
C LYS A 184 7.68 21.40 11.27
N PRO A 185 8.12 22.02 12.39
CA PRO A 185 7.30 22.18 13.59
C PRO A 185 5.90 22.72 13.31
N GLU A 186 5.76 23.74 12.46
CA GLU A 186 4.46 24.33 12.11
C GLU A 186 3.54 23.40 11.32
N VAL A 187 4.10 22.43 10.59
CA VAL A 187 3.34 21.39 9.90
C VAL A 187 2.90 20.35 10.90
N ILE A 188 3.79 19.93 11.79
CA ILE A 188 3.49 18.97 12.86
C ILE A 188 2.36 19.49 13.74
N ASP A 189 2.44 20.75 14.19
CA ASP A 189 1.39 21.39 14.99
C ASP A 189 0.04 21.35 14.26
N PHE A 190 0.02 21.73 12.98
CA PHE A 190 -1.20 21.66 12.17
C PHE A 190 -1.78 20.25 12.07
N LEU A 191 -0.94 19.23 11.89
CA LEU A 191 -1.38 17.83 11.78
C LEU A 191 -1.92 17.30 13.12
N VAL A 192 -1.27 17.65 14.24
CA VAL A 192 -1.71 17.29 15.59
C VAL A 192 -3.04 17.96 15.92
N GLU A 193 -3.15 19.27 15.72
CA GLU A 193 -4.38 20.04 15.94
C GLU A 193 -5.58 19.49 15.15
N ASN A 194 -5.32 18.86 14.01
CA ASN A 194 -6.34 18.31 13.14
C ASN A 194 -6.49 16.78 13.25
N GLU A 195 -5.80 16.13 14.18
CA GLU A 195 -5.86 14.68 14.43
C GLU A 195 -5.59 13.87 13.14
N VAL A 196 -4.61 14.29 12.35
CA VAL A 196 -4.24 13.62 11.09
C VAL A 196 -3.29 12.47 11.39
N ALA A 197 -3.67 11.25 11.00
CA ALA A 197 -2.76 10.10 11.06
C ALA A 197 -1.67 10.25 9.99
N VAL A 198 -0.40 10.04 10.37
CA VAL A 198 0.75 10.26 9.47
C VAL A 198 1.45 8.94 9.17
N THR A 199 1.59 8.63 7.88
CA THR A 199 2.40 7.53 7.37
C THR A 199 3.71 8.10 6.83
N ILE A 200 4.84 7.73 7.45
CA ILE A 200 6.17 8.15 7.03
C ILE A 200 6.80 7.05 6.18
N SER A 201 7.27 7.42 4.98
CA SER A 201 7.97 6.49 4.10
C SER A 201 9.45 6.38 4.46
N ILE A 202 9.83 5.22 5.02
CA ILE A 202 11.21 4.86 5.34
C ILE A 202 11.47 3.40 4.94
N ASP A 203 12.55 3.16 4.20
CA ASP A 203 12.90 1.83 3.64
C ASP A 203 13.80 1.01 4.58
N GLY A 204 14.16 1.58 5.74
CA GLY A 204 15.00 0.92 6.75
C GLY A 204 16.29 1.68 7.02
N PRO A 205 17.43 0.99 7.23
CA PRO A 205 18.72 1.63 7.53
C PRO A 205 19.17 2.61 6.44
N LYS A 206 20.08 3.52 6.83
CA LYS A 206 20.64 4.58 5.97
C LYS A 206 21.07 4.08 4.60
N GLU A 207 21.81 2.97 4.53
CA GLU A 207 22.30 2.43 3.27
C GLU A 207 21.18 2.03 2.30
N VAL A 208 20.04 1.54 2.81
CA VAL A 208 18.88 1.13 2.01
C VAL A 208 18.07 2.35 1.60
N GLN A 209 17.76 3.23 2.55
CA GLN A 209 17.05 4.48 2.30
C GLN A 209 17.78 5.34 1.27
N ASP A 210 19.07 5.61 1.48
CA ASP A 210 19.86 6.51 0.64
C ASP A 210 20.15 5.92 -0.75
N LYS A 211 20.06 4.59 -0.90
CA LYS A 211 20.18 3.93 -2.20
C LYS A 211 18.95 4.17 -3.08
N PHE A 212 17.75 4.13 -2.51
CA PHE A 212 16.52 4.14 -3.30
C PHE A 212 15.73 5.45 -3.21
N ARG A 213 15.79 6.16 -2.09
CA ARG A 213 15.05 7.40 -1.82
C ARG A 213 16.02 8.57 -1.79
N VAL A 214 16.34 9.06 -2.98
CA VAL A 214 17.27 10.18 -3.18
C VAL A 214 16.54 11.48 -3.50
N PHE A 215 17.13 12.61 -3.16
CA PHE A 215 16.73 13.92 -3.69
C PHE A 215 16.96 13.96 -5.21
N GLN A 216 16.35 14.92 -5.89
CA GLN A 216 16.59 15.15 -7.33
C GLN A 216 18.08 15.42 -7.66
N SER A 217 18.88 15.80 -6.66
CA SER A 217 20.34 15.95 -6.76
C SER A 217 21.11 14.63 -6.70
N GLY A 218 20.45 13.50 -6.40
CA GLY A 218 21.06 12.19 -6.16
C GLY A 218 21.54 11.96 -4.73
N VAL A 219 21.40 12.94 -3.83
CA VAL A 219 21.79 12.81 -2.42
C VAL A 219 20.76 11.96 -1.66
N GLY A 220 21.21 11.10 -0.75
CA GLY A 220 20.34 10.30 0.12
C GLY A 220 19.45 11.14 1.04
N SER A 221 18.28 10.60 1.40
CA SER A 221 17.27 11.30 2.22
C SER A 221 17.27 10.97 3.71
N TYR A 222 18.02 9.96 4.17
CA TYR A 222 17.90 9.40 5.52
C TYR A 222 18.12 10.40 6.65
N ASP A 223 19.10 11.30 6.55
CA ASP A 223 19.42 12.23 7.64
C ASP A 223 18.43 13.41 7.73
N ILE A 224 17.57 13.57 6.72
CA ILE A 224 16.58 14.63 6.63
C ILE A 224 15.17 14.11 6.94
N ALA A 225 14.90 12.85 6.58
CA ALA A 225 13.62 12.17 6.78
C ALA A 225 13.34 11.82 8.25
#